data_AF-A0A5C8JVM2-F1
#
_entry.id   AF-A0A5C8JVM2-F1
#
_cell.length_a   1.000
_cell.length_b   1.000
_cell.length_c   1.000
_cell.angle_alpha   90.00
_cell.angle_beta   90.00
_cell.angle_gamma   90.00
#
_symmetry.space_group_name_H-M   'P 1'
#
loop_
_entity.id
_entity.type
_entity.pdbx_description
1 polymer ?
#
loop_
_entity_poly.entity_id
_entity_poly.type
_entity_poly.pdbx_seq_one_letter_code
_entity_poly.pdbx_strand_id
1 'polypeptide(L)'
;MDQGLGGPPDRRPRPAFPAGRRPRPPAPEGVRGHGVDVRADRRDGPDRVALRRPARPAKDPSVTHPTGRLSDVVHQRHRLGILAIADEAARVEFTYLHQVLELPRGNLNRHLSVLEEAGLIVLEKGYDGRRPKTWVVITGEGRAALSAELAALQELIRRHGDRTHR
;
A
#
# COMPACT_ATOMS: atom_id res chain seq x y z
N MET A 1 -50.11 35.79 36.22
CA MET A 1 -50.17 35.24 34.85
C MET A 1 -48.77 35.42 34.29
N ASP A 2 -47.78 34.62 34.69
CA ASP A 2 -47.53 33.20 34.38
C ASP A 2 -47.49 32.86 32.88
N GLN A 3 -46.40 32.16 32.51
CA GLN A 3 -45.99 31.53 31.24
C GLN A 3 -45.17 32.41 30.27
N GLY A 4 -43.96 32.06 29.82
CA GLY A 4 -43.18 30.83 29.97
C GLY A 4 -42.67 30.29 28.63
N LEU A 5 -41.36 30.42 28.40
CA LEU A 5 -40.42 29.49 27.73
C LEU A 5 -40.56 29.12 26.24
N GLY A 6 -39.43 29.21 25.52
CA GLY A 6 -39.23 28.57 24.21
C GLY A 6 -37.89 28.84 23.53
N GLY A 7 -36.77 28.76 24.25
CA GLY A 7 -35.42 28.81 23.63
C GLY A 7 -35.10 27.52 22.86
N PRO A 8 -34.36 27.59 21.74
CA PRO A 8 -34.03 26.40 20.95
C PRO A 8 -33.02 25.49 21.69
N PRO A 9 -33.12 24.15 21.55
CA PRO A 9 -32.29 23.24 22.32
C PRO A 9 -30.84 23.17 21.82
N ASP A 10 -29.91 23.26 22.77
CA ASP A 10 -28.49 22.93 22.68
C ASP A 10 -28.31 21.50 22.13
N ARG A 11 -27.80 21.37 20.89
CA ARG A 11 -27.43 20.08 20.28
C ARG A 11 -25.93 19.88 20.39
N ARG A 12 -25.48 19.43 21.55
CA ARG A 12 -24.14 18.85 21.71
C ARG A 12 -24.04 17.53 20.93
N PRO A 13 -22.97 17.29 20.15
CA PRO A 13 -22.74 15.97 19.58
C PRO A 13 -22.33 14.97 20.67
N ARG A 14 -22.99 13.81 20.69
CA ARG A 14 -22.60 12.66 21.53
C ARG A 14 -21.36 11.96 20.94
N PRO A 15 -20.35 11.59 21.73
CA PRO A 15 -19.36 10.60 21.31
C PRO A 15 -19.86 9.19 21.70
N ALA A 16 -19.88 8.26 20.75
CA ALA A 16 -20.11 6.83 21.05
C ALA A 16 -19.43 5.92 20.02
N PHE A 17 -18.21 5.48 20.32
CA PHE A 17 -17.69 4.21 19.81
C PHE A 17 -16.97 3.50 20.96
N PRO A 18 -17.45 2.33 21.42
CA PRO A 18 -16.67 1.49 22.31
C PRO A 18 -15.58 0.76 21.53
N ALA A 19 -14.33 0.90 21.99
CA ALA A 19 -13.21 0.10 21.53
C ALA A 19 -13.41 -1.36 21.96
N GLY A 20 -13.89 -2.20 21.02
CA GLY A 20 -13.89 -3.64 21.18
C GLY A 20 -12.45 -4.16 21.24
N ARG A 21 -12.03 -4.64 22.41
CA ARG A 21 -10.75 -5.35 22.58
C ARG A 21 -10.79 -6.64 21.76
N ARG A 22 -9.86 -6.82 20.83
CA ARG A 22 -9.64 -8.13 20.18
C ARG A 22 -9.08 -9.12 21.21
N PRO A 23 -9.60 -10.36 21.30
CA PRO A 23 -8.99 -11.39 22.16
C PRO A 23 -7.61 -11.80 21.61
N ARG A 24 -6.66 -12.00 22.53
CA ARG A 24 -5.32 -12.53 22.24
C ARG A 24 -5.40 -14.03 21.93
N PRO A 25 -4.67 -14.57 20.94
CA PRO A 25 -4.55 -16.02 20.76
C PRO A 25 -3.73 -16.64 21.91
N PRO A 26 -4.03 -17.88 22.34
CA PRO A 26 -3.22 -18.59 23.33
C PRO A 26 -1.84 -18.98 22.75
N ALA A 27 -0.83 -18.98 23.62
CA ALA A 27 0.54 -19.38 23.29
C ALA A 27 0.63 -20.90 23.04
N PRO A 28 1.52 -21.37 22.16
CA PRO A 28 1.74 -22.81 21.97
C PRO A 28 2.45 -23.43 23.18
N GLU A 29 1.86 -24.49 23.73
CA GLU A 29 2.43 -25.32 24.78
C GLU A 29 3.71 -26.03 24.30
N GLY A 30 4.77 -25.90 25.09
CA GLY A 30 6.06 -26.52 24.84
C GLY A 30 5.99 -28.04 24.95
N VAL A 31 6.24 -28.71 23.82
CA VAL A 31 6.46 -30.16 23.79
C VAL A 31 7.90 -30.42 24.22
N ARG A 32 8.05 -31.02 25.42
CA ARG A 32 9.29 -31.63 25.89
C ARG A 32 9.48 -32.98 25.21
N GLY A 33 10.48 -33.08 24.34
CA GLY A 33 10.97 -34.34 23.80
C GLY A 33 12.29 -34.72 24.47
N HIS A 34 12.29 -35.86 25.18
CA HIS A 34 13.44 -36.48 25.83
C HIS A 34 14.08 -37.50 24.86
N GLY A 35 15.40 -37.39 24.70
CA GLY A 35 16.40 -38.43 24.38
C GLY A 35 16.15 -39.47 23.28
N VAL A 36 17.11 -39.62 22.37
CA VAL A 36 17.97 -40.83 22.32
C VAL A 36 19.19 -40.59 21.44
N ASP A 37 20.37 -40.80 22.04
CA ASP A 37 21.62 -41.10 21.35
C ASP A 37 21.50 -42.49 20.69
N VAL A 38 21.77 -42.58 19.39
CA VAL A 38 22.12 -43.84 18.74
C VAL A 38 23.36 -43.62 17.89
N ARG A 39 24.48 -44.11 18.42
CA ARG A 39 25.69 -44.39 17.65
C ARG A 39 25.44 -45.62 16.78
N ALA A 40 25.59 -45.46 15.47
CA ALA A 40 25.86 -46.49 14.47
C ALA A 40 26.26 -45.72 13.20
N ASP A 41 27.11 -46.15 12.29
CA ASP A 41 28.10 -47.21 12.17
C ASP A 41 28.89 -46.74 10.92
N ARG A 42 30.22 -46.89 10.91
CA ARG A 42 31.02 -46.59 9.71
C ARG A 42 30.70 -47.66 8.68
N ARG A 43 30.26 -47.30 7.47
CA ARG A 43 30.62 -48.03 6.24
C ARG A 43 30.71 -47.11 5.02
N ASP A 44 31.72 -47.41 4.23
CA ASP A 44 32.24 -46.77 3.04
C ASP A 44 31.21 -46.49 1.95
N GLY A 45 31.37 -45.36 1.25
CA GLY A 45 30.71 -45.06 -0.02
C GLY A 45 31.70 -44.39 -0.98
N PRO A 46 31.79 -44.83 -2.25
CA PRO A 46 32.85 -44.41 -3.16
C PRO A 46 32.61 -43.02 -3.74
N ASP A 47 33.72 -42.39 -4.11
CA ASP A 47 33.90 -41.13 -4.84
C ASP A 47 32.66 -40.60 -5.57
N ARG A 48 31.98 -39.65 -4.91
CA ARG A 48 31.09 -38.72 -5.62
C ARG A 48 31.95 -37.63 -6.21
N VAL A 49 32.29 -37.78 -7.49
CA VAL A 49 32.73 -36.66 -8.35
C VAL A 49 31.70 -35.56 -8.19
N ALA A 50 32.04 -34.55 -7.39
CA ALA A 50 31.20 -33.39 -7.19
C ALA A 50 31.00 -32.75 -8.56
N LEU A 51 29.80 -32.90 -9.15
CA LEU A 51 29.35 -31.94 -10.15
C LEU A 51 29.46 -30.58 -9.47
N ARG A 52 30.53 -29.84 -9.80
CA ARG A 52 30.66 -28.42 -9.52
C ARG A 52 29.40 -27.79 -10.08
N ARG A 53 28.41 -27.54 -9.21
CA ARG A 53 27.29 -26.66 -9.57
C ARG A 53 27.97 -25.38 -10.06
N PRO A 54 27.68 -24.88 -11.27
CA PRO A 54 28.21 -23.60 -11.68
C PRO A 54 27.84 -22.61 -10.57
N ALA A 55 28.85 -21.91 -10.07
CA ALA A 55 28.64 -20.85 -9.10
C ALA A 55 27.54 -19.95 -9.67
N ARG A 56 26.42 -19.83 -8.94
CA ARG A 56 25.37 -18.87 -9.27
C ARG A 56 26.10 -17.55 -9.50
N PRO A 57 25.98 -16.90 -10.67
CA PRO A 57 26.73 -15.68 -10.92
C PRO A 57 26.43 -14.73 -9.76
N ALA A 58 27.50 -14.30 -9.08
CA ALA A 58 27.39 -13.35 -8.00
C ALA A 58 26.58 -12.17 -8.52
N LYS A 59 25.48 -11.85 -7.82
CA LYS A 59 24.53 -10.80 -8.21
C LYS A 59 25.33 -9.51 -8.31
N ASP A 60 25.63 -9.06 -9.52
CA ASP A 60 26.35 -7.82 -9.75
C ASP A 60 25.53 -6.69 -9.10
N PRO A 61 25.99 -6.07 -7.99
CA PRO A 61 25.19 -5.12 -7.23
C PRO A 61 24.88 -3.85 -8.04
N SER A 62 25.52 -3.70 -9.21
CA SER A 62 25.37 -2.57 -10.13
C SER A 62 24.20 -2.70 -11.12
N VAL A 63 23.60 -3.88 -11.30
CA VAL A 63 22.48 -4.08 -12.25
C VAL A 63 21.23 -4.56 -11.52
N THR A 64 20.66 -3.70 -10.67
CA THR A 64 19.31 -3.95 -10.15
C THR A 64 18.29 -3.75 -11.28
N HIS A 65 17.53 -4.81 -11.59
CA HIS A 65 16.46 -4.75 -12.58
C HIS A 65 15.44 -3.64 -12.20
N PRO A 66 14.94 -2.81 -13.14
CA PRO A 66 14.12 -1.63 -12.80
C PRO A 66 12.83 -1.96 -12.04
N THR A 67 12.33 -3.19 -12.16
CA THR A 67 11.17 -3.67 -11.37
C THR A 67 11.40 -3.60 -9.87
N GLY A 68 12.65 -3.65 -9.39
CA GLY A 68 12.95 -3.52 -7.97
C GLY A 68 12.71 -2.12 -7.39
N ARG A 69 12.42 -1.12 -8.25
CA ARG A 69 12.08 0.24 -7.84
C ARG A 69 10.57 0.53 -7.91
N LEU A 70 9.76 -0.43 -8.35
CA LEU A 70 8.31 -0.30 -8.36
C LEU A 70 7.82 -0.41 -6.91
N SER A 71 7.05 0.56 -6.47
CA SER A 71 6.49 0.62 -5.12
C SER A 71 5.25 -0.27 -5.03
N ASP A 72 5.19 -1.21 -4.10
CA ASP A 72 3.97 -2.03 -3.92
C ASP A 72 2.71 -1.18 -3.63
N VAL A 73 2.89 0.00 -3.04
CA VAL A 73 1.81 0.97 -2.82
C VAL A 73 1.44 1.66 -4.13
N VAL A 74 2.39 2.16 -4.93
CA VAL A 74 2.04 2.91 -6.14
C VAL A 74 1.68 1.99 -7.33
N HIS A 75 2.31 0.81 -7.41
CA HIS A 75 2.24 -0.18 -8.49
C HIS A 75 0.92 -0.96 -8.53
N GLN A 76 -0.18 -0.23 -8.53
CA GLN A 76 -1.53 -0.72 -8.74
C GLN A 76 -2.27 0.32 -9.58
N ARG A 77 -2.91 -0.14 -10.67
CA ARG A 77 -3.52 0.71 -11.72
C ARG A 77 -4.26 1.93 -11.17
N HIS A 78 -5.16 1.73 -10.21
CA HIS A 78 -6.02 2.79 -9.70
C HIS A 78 -5.27 3.75 -8.79
N ARG A 79 -4.35 3.26 -7.95
CA ARG A 79 -3.54 4.12 -7.08
C ARG A 79 -2.59 4.99 -7.87
N LEU A 80 -1.94 4.44 -8.91
CA LEU A 80 -1.15 5.22 -9.84
C LEU A 80 -2.01 6.29 -10.55
N GLY A 81 -3.20 5.92 -11.03
CA GLY A 81 -4.12 6.86 -11.66
C GLY A 81 -4.61 7.97 -10.74
N ILE A 82 -4.93 7.67 -9.48
CA ILE A 82 -5.32 8.67 -8.47
C ILE A 82 -4.19 9.67 -8.24
N LEU A 83 -2.95 9.19 -8.06
CA LEU A 83 -1.80 10.06 -7.84
C LEU A 83 -1.51 10.93 -9.07
N ALA A 84 -1.58 10.36 -10.28
CA ALA A 84 -1.38 11.11 -11.52
C ALA A 84 -2.40 12.24 -11.66
N ILE A 85 -3.70 11.96 -11.50
CA ILE A 85 -4.75 12.99 -11.58
C ILE A 85 -4.59 14.04 -10.46
N ALA A 86 -4.22 13.61 -9.25
CA ALA A 86 -4.01 14.52 -8.12
C ALA A 86 -2.77 15.41 -8.26
N ASP A 87 -1.79 15.02 -9.09
CA ASP A 87 -0.60 15.83 -9.39
C ASP A 87 -0.89 16.96 -10.39
N GLU A 88 -1.89 16.79 -11.27
CA GLU A 88 -2.28 17.78 -12.28
C GLU A 88 -3.00 19.02 -11.69
N ALA A 89 -3.49 18.93 -10.45
CA ALA A 89 -4.27 20.00 -9.82
C ALA A 89 -3.94 20.18 -8.33
N ALA A 90 -4.14 21.38 -7.80
CA ALA A 90 -3.86 21.67 -6.39
C ALA A 90 -4.70 20.83 -5.40
N ARG A 91 -5.94 20.50 -5.78
CA ARG A 91 -6.85 19.62 -5.03
C ARG A 91 -7.90 19.04 -5.97
N VAL A 92 -8.29 17.79 -5.78
CA VAL A 92 -9.22 17.08 -6.66
C VAL A 92 -10.44 16.59 -5.87
N GLU A 93 -11.65 16.78 -6.39
CA GLU A 93 -12.86 16.30 -5.71
C GLU A 93 -12.99 14.76 -5.81
N PHE A 94 -13.41 14.12 -4.71
CA PHE A 94 -13.66 12.67 -4.69
C PHE A 94 -14.63 12.21 -5.79
N THR A 95 -15.68 13.00 -6.05
CA THR A 95 -16.70 12.67 -7.06
C THR A 95 -16.11 12.69 -8.48
N TYR A 96 -15.20 13.62 -8.74
CA TYR A 96 -14.48 13.70 -10.01
C TYR A 96 -13.59 12.47 -10.21
N LEU A 97 -12.80 12.08 -9.19
CA LEU A 97 -12.00 10.85 -9.26
C LEU A 97 -12.84 9.60 -9.52
N HIS A 98 -13.99 9.47 -8.86
CA HIS A 98 -14.94 8.38 -9.09
C HIS A 98 -15.39 8.32 -10.56
N GLN A 99 -15.68 9.48 -11.16
CA GLN A 99 -16.16 9.58 -12.53
C GLN A 99 -15.04 9.29 -13.54
N VAL A 100 -13.88 9.95 -13.41
CA VAL A 100 -12.78 9.83 -14.37
C VAL A 100 -12.15 8.44 -14.35
N LEU A 101 -12.03 7.83 -13.17
CA LEU A 101 -11.45 6.49 -13.04
C LEU A 101 -12.49 5.37 -13.20
N GLU A 102 -13.77 5.72 -13.39
CA GLU A 102 -14.89 4.76 -13.48
C GLU A 102 -14.91 3.77 -12.31
N LEU A 103 -14.56 4.25 -11.11
CA LEU A 103 -14.40 3.44 -9.92
C LEU A 103 -15.58 3.57 -8.98
N PRO A 104 -16.21 2.46 -8.55
CA PRO A 104 -17.23 2.51 -7.50
C PRO A 104 -16.70 3.17 -6.23
N ARG A 105 -17.54 3.99 -5.57
CA ARG A 105 -17.15 4.80 -4.39
C ARG A 105 -16.47 3.99 -3.30
N GLY A 106 -16.96 2.78 -3.02
CA GLY A 106 -16.37 1.90 -2.01
C GLY A 106 -14.96 1.42 -2.39
N ASN A 107 -14.69 1.20 -3.69
CA ASN A 107 -13.36 0.83 -4.14
C ASN A 107 -12.40 2.02 -4.13
N LEU A 108 -12.87 3.19 -4.59
CA LEU A 108 -12.10 4.43 -4.51
C LEU A 108 -11.71 4.74 -3.06
N ASN A 109 -12.63 4.62 -2.11
CA ASN A 109 -12.33 4.88 -0.70
C ASN A 109 -11.23 3.96 -0.15
N ARG A 110 -11.23 2.66 -0.52
CA ARG A 110 -10.16 1.74 -0.12
C ARG A 110 -8.80 2.15 -0.70
N HIS A 111 -8.76 2.55 -1.96
CA HIS A 111 -7.52 3.03 -2.57
C HIS A 111 -7.02 4.32 -1.90
N LEU A 112 -7.92 5.26 -1.60
CA LEU A 112 -7.58 6.49 -0.90
C LEU A 112 -7.08 6.22 0.52
N SER A 113 -7.71 5.32 1.27
CA SER A 113 -7.22 4.95 2.61
C SER A 113 -5.80 4.39 2.58
N VAL A 114 -5.48 3.51 1.63
CA VAL A 114 -4.11 2.97 1.49
C VAL A 114 -3.11 4.07 1.14
N LEU A 115 -3.47 5.00 0.25
CA LEU A 115 -2.59 6.11 -0.13
C LEU A 115 -2.40 7.12 1.02
N GLU A 116 -3.46 7.38 1.79
CA GLU A 116 -3.43 8.26 2.96
C GLU A 116 -2.60 7.65 4.10
N GLU A 117 -2.79 6.36 4.38
CA GLU A 117 -1.98 5.60 5.36
C GLU A 117 -0.50 5.58 4.99
N ALA A 118 -0.19 5.59 3.69
CA ALA A 118 1.17 5.68 3.16
C ALA A 118 1.72 7.12 3.10
N GLY A 119 0.97 8.14 3.54
CA GLY A 119 1.40 9.54 3.54
C GLY A 119 1.45 10.18 2.16
N LEU A 120 0.96 9.51 1.11
CA LEU A 120 1.06 9.98 -0.27
C LEU A 120 -0.03 11.00 -0.64
N ILE A 121 -1.13 11.01 0.09
CA ILE A 121 -2.23 11.97 -0.07
C ILE A 121 -2.74 12.45 1.29
N VAL A 122 -3.51 13.54 1.27
CA VAL A 122 -4.33 14.02 2.38
C VAL A 122 -5.78 14.12 1.90
N LEU A 123 -6.72 13.69 2.74
CA LEU A 123 -8.15 13.88 2.53
C LEU A 123 -8.67 15.09 3.32
N GLU A 124 -9.14 16.11 2.61
CA GLU A 124 -9.73 17.30 3.20
C GLU A 124 -11.25 17.23 3.11
N LYS A 125 -11.93 17.37 4.25
CA LYS A 125 -13.40 17.47 4.30
C LYS A 125 -13.79 18.93 4.47
N GLY A 126 -14.79 19.37 3.73
CA GLY A 126 -15.35 20.70 3.91
C GLY A 126 -16.69 20.84 3.22
N TYR A 127 -17.04 22.07 2.90
CA TYR A 127 -18.35 22.41 2.36
C TYR A 127 -18.18 23.30 1.13
N ASP A 128 -18.96 22.99 0.10
CA ASP A 128 -19.15 23.85 -1.06
C ASP A 128 -20.61 24.31 -1.04
N GLY A 129 -20.82 25.54 -0.54
CA GLY A 129 -22.13 26.03 -0.13
C GLY A 129 -22.75 25.19 0.98
N ARG A 130 -23.86 24.51 0.69
CA ARG A 130 -24.60 23.64 1.64
C ARG A 130 -24.25 22.16 1.52
N ARG A 131 -23.38 21.77 0.58
CA ARG A 131 -23.08 20.36 0.31
C ARG A 131 -21.72 19.98 0.89
N PRO A 132 -21.63 18.91 1.70
CA PRO A 132 -20.34 18.39 2.15
C PRO A 132 -19.58 17.85 0.95
N LYS A 133 -18.29 18.19 0.85
CA LYS A 133 -17.36 17.70 -0.17
C LYS A 133 -16.08 17.18 0.48
N THR A 134 -15.46 16.25 -0.23
CA THR A 134 -14.15 15.71 0.12
C THR A 134 -13.20 15.98 -1.03
N TRP A 135 -12.06 16.57 -0.73
CA TRP A 135 -10.96 16.79 -1.65
C TRP A 135 -9.79 15.87 -1.33
N VAL A 136 -9.11 15.46 -2.37
CA VAL A 136 -7.88 14.68 -2.34
C VAL A 136 -6.76 15.62 -2.76
N VAL A 137 -5.70 15.69 -1.94
CA VAL A 137 -4.52 16.50 -2.19
C VAL A 137 -3.30 15.60 -2.15
N ILE A 138 -2.48 15.61 -3.21
CA ILE A 138 -1.23 14.85 -3.22
C ILE A 138 -0.16 15.56 -2.38
N THR A 139 0.55 14.80 -1.56
CA THR A 139 1.64 15.32 -0.71
C THR A 139 2.94 15.47 -1.49
N GLY A 140 3.95 16.09 -0.88
CA GLY A 140 5.31 16.08 -1.44
C GLY A 140 5.87 14.67 -1.61
N GLU A 141 5.62 13.78 -0.62
CA GLU A 141 6.01 12.38 -0.68
C GLU A 141 5.25 11.62 -1.77
N GLY A 142 3.95 11.89 -1.94
CA GLY A 142 3.14 11.34 -3.02
C GLY A 142 3.69 11.69 -4.41
N ARG A 143 4.06 12.95 -4.62
CA ARG A 143 4.68 13.42 -5.88
C ARG A 143 6.02 12.73 -6.14
N ALA A 144 6.87 12.63 -5.12
CA ALA A 144 8.14 11.94 -5.24
C ALA A 144 7.96 10.44 -5.56
N ALA A 145 7.00 9.77 -4.90
CA ALA A 145 6.69 8.37 -5.14
C ALA A 145 6.12 8.14 -6.55
N LEU A 146 5.21 9.00 -7.02
CA LEU A 146 4.71 8.98 -8.39
C LEU A 146 5.84 9.15 -9.41
N SER A 147 6.70 10.14 -9.22
CA SER A 147 7.84 10.40 -10.12
C SER A 147 8.79 9.21 -10.18
N ALA A 148 9.10 8.58 -9.04
CA ALA A 148 9.97 7.42 -8.97
C ALA A 148 9.37 6.20 -9.69
N GLU A 149 8.08 5.96 -9.50
CA GLU A 149 7.34 4.88 -10.19
C GLU A 149 7.35 5.08 -11.70
N LEU A 150 7.01 6.29 -12.18
CA LEU A 150 6.99 6.61 -13.61
C LEU A 150 8.38 6.47 -14.24
N ALA A 151 9.44 6.89 -13.55
CA ALA A 151 10.81 6.72 -14.02
C ALA A 151 11.20 5.23 -14.15
N ALA A 152 10.77 4.38 -13.22
CA ALA A 152 11.00 2.94 -13.30
C ALA A 152 10.24 2.31 -14.48
N LEU A 153 8.99 2.69 -14.71
CA LEU A 153 8.18 2.24 -15.84
C LEU A 153 8.77 2.68 -17.20
N GLN A 154 9.18 3.95 -17.32
CA GLN A 154 9.82 4.47 -18.53
C GLN A 154 11.09 3.69 -18.88
N GLU A 155 11.92 3.37 -17.90
CA GLU A 155 13.13 2.58 -18.11
C GLU A 155 12.81 1.15 -18.56
N LEU A 156 11.75 0.53 -18.04
CA LEU A 156 11.29 -0.79 -18.52
C LEU A 156 10.82 -0.73 -19.97
N ILE A 157 10.01 0.27 -20.31
CA ILE A 157 9.52 0.50 -21.68
C ILE A 157 10.70 0.69 -22.63
N ARG A 158 11.67 1.55 -22.29
CA ARG A 158 12.86 1.81 -23.09
C ARG A 158 13.67 0.53 -23.35
N ARG A 159 13.99 -0.24 -22.31
CA ARG A 159 14.75 -1.50 -22.41
C ARG A 159 14.05 -2.59 -23.25
N HIS A 160 12.73 -2.54 -23.36
CA HIS A 160 11.96 -3.48 -24.18
C HIS A 160 11.79 -2.97 -25.61
N GLY A 161 11.48 -1.69 -25.79
CA GLY A 161 11.37 -1.04 -27.11
C GLY A 161 12.65 -1.15 -27.93
N ASP A 162 13.82 -0.95 -27.29
CA ASP A 162 15.13 -1.13 -27.93
C ASP A 162 15.37 -2.55 -28.47
N ARG A 163 14.60 -3.54 -28.00
CA ARG A 163 14.70 -4.95 -28.38
C ARG A 163 13.76 -5.34 -29.50
N THR A 164 12.60 -4.68 -29.61
CA THR A 164 11.60 -4.94 -30.66
C THR A 164 12.03 -4.38 -32.01
N HIS A 165 12.97 -3.43 -32.04
CA HIS A 165 13.49 -2.81 -33.27
C HIS A 165 14.82 -3.41 -33.78
N ARG A 166 15.26 -4.57 -33.28
CA ARG A 166 16.38 -5.35 -33.81
C ARG A 166 15.89 -6.60 -34.51
#